data_AF-A0A3F3Q948-F1
#
_entry.id   AF-A0A3F3Q948-F1
#
_cell.length_a   1.000
_cell.length_b   1.000
_cell.length_c   1.000
_cell.angle_alpha   90.00
_cell.angle_beta   90.00
_cell.angle_gamma   90.00
#
_symmetry.space_group_name_H-M   'P 1'
#
loop_
_entity.id
_entity.type
_entity.pdbx_description
1 polymer ?
#
loop_
_entity_poly.entity_id
_entity_poly.type
_entity_poly.pdbx_seq_one_letter_code
_entity_poly.pdbx_strand_id
1 'polypeptide(L)'
;MFPTMRTVALFVVLTICLIQLVLAAEDYYKILGLDKSASEKDIKRAYRHLSKKFHPDKNPGDETAQKKFVEIAEAYDVLSTSSTRKIYDQYGHEGLEQHRQGGRQSHDPFDLFSRFFGGGGHFGHAPGHRRGPDMELRVGLPLRDFYNGREFSFGVEKQQICDACEGTGSADREVVTCDKCSGRGIVIQKHQLAPGMFQQVQMHCDKCGGQGKMIKKPCPVCHGHRVVRREVETHATVEPGMDKGMRLVYENEADESPDWIAGDLVLILEEKEPELGDAEEHRTDGTFFRRKGKDLFWKEALSLREAWMGEWTRNITHLDGHVVQLGRKRGEVVQPLSVETIKGEGMPHYSDGHLHDNEDEDEEPGNLYVEYAVILPDEMESGMEKDFFALWEKWRKKNGVDLGRDSGRPMPPPPVKDEL
;
A
#
# COMPACT_ATOMS: atom_id res chain seq x y z
N MET A 1 -76.94 1.95 0.02
CA MET A 1 -76.50 1.56 1.38
C MET A 1 -75.33 2.49 1.74
N PHE A 2 -75.61 3.56 2.49
CA PHE A 2 -74.59 4.56 2.84
C PHE A 2 -73.75 4.05 4.01
N PRO A 3 -72.41 4.09 3.96
CA PRO A 3 -71.59 3.72 5.11
C PRO A 3 -71.91 4.69 6.25
N THR A 4 -72.32 4.14 7.39
CA THR A 4 -72.68 4.92 8.60
C THR A 4 -71.53 5.84 9.02
N MET A 5 -71.79 7.02 9.58
CA MET A 5 -70.74 7.99 10.01
C MET A 5 -69.63 7.36 10.87
N ARG A 6 -69.93 6.28 11.61
CA ARG A 6 -68.95 5.50 12.37
C ARG A 6 -67.90 4.79 11.50
N THR A 7 -68.28 4.25 10.34
CA THR A 7 -67.34 3.54 9.46
C THR A 7 -66.42 4.51 8.72
N VAL A 8 -66.90 5.72 8.40
CA VAL A 8 -66.06 6.77 7.80
C VAL A 8 -65.06 7.33 8.82
N ALA A 9 -65.50 7.58 10.06
CA ALA A 9 -64.59 8.02 11.13
C ALA A 9 -63.51 6.98 11.47
N LEU A 10 -63.88 5.69 11.49
CA LEU A 10 -62.91 4.60 11.68
C LEU A 10 -61.90 4.54 10.53
N PHE A 11 -62.35 4.71 9.28
CA PHE A 11 -61.45 4.70 8.13
C PHE A 11 -60.47 5.89 8.15
N VAL A 12 -60.93 7.09 8.54
CA VAL A 12 -60.10 8.29 8.66
C VAL A 12 -59.09 8.18 9.80
N VAL A 13 -59.49 7.64 10.96
CA VAL A 13 -58.55 7.37 12.05
C VAL A 13 -57.53 6.31 11.65
N LEU A 14 -57.97 5.26 10.95
CA LEU A 14 -57.09 4.18 10.50
C LEU A 14 -56.09 4.68 9.44
N THR A 15 -56.50 5.54 8.51
CA THR A 15 -55.59 6.15 7.53
C THR A 15 -54.66 7.18 8.17
N ILE A 16 -55.11 7.97 9.14
CA ILE A 16 -54.23 8.87 9.90
C ILE A 16 -53.20 8.06 10.71
N CYS A 17 -53.61 6.97 11.36
CA CYS A 17 -52.70 6.06 12.06
C CYS A 17 -51.72 5.37 11.09
N LEU A 18 -52.17 4.95 9.90
CA LEU A 18 -51.31 4.38 8.86
C LEU A 18 -50.30 5.41 8.32
N ILE A 19 -50.72 6.66 8.12
CA ILE A 19 -49.81 7.75 7.71
C ILE A 19 -48.78 8.06 8.81
N GLN A 20 -49.19 8.03 10.08
CA GLN A 20 -48.27 8.21 11.22
C GLN A 20 -47.30 7.01 11.37
N LEU A 21 -47.74 5.78 11.09
CA LEU A 21 -46.89 4.59 11.05
C LEU A 21 -45.88 4.63 9.89
N VAL A 22 -46.28 5.10 8.71
CA VAL A 22 -45.39 5.28 7.55
C VAL A 22 -44.34 6.38 7.78
N LEU A 23 -44.68 7.44 8.52
CA LEU A 23 -43.74 8.49 8.90
C LEU A 23 -42.78 8.09 10.04
N ALA A 24 -43.07 6.99 10.75
CA ALA A 24 -42.29 6.49 11.87
C ALA A 24 -41.28 5.39 11.50
N ALA A 25 -41.20 4.98 10.23
CA ALA A 25 -40.07 4.20 9.73
C ALA A 25 -38.84 5.12 9.65
N GLU A 26 -37.79 4.80 10.40
CA GLU A 26 -36.60 5.65 10.52
C GLU A 26 -35.89 5.78 9.17
N ASP A 27 -35.81 7.01 8.65
CA ASP A 27 -35.11 7.28 7.40
C ASP A 27 -33.60 7.35 7.66
N TYR A 28 -32.80 6.51 6.98
CA TYR A 28 -31.34 6.47 7.13
C TYR A 28 -30.67 7.84 6.93
N TYR A 29 -31.23 8.71 6.07
CA TYR A 29 -30.72 10.08 5.92
C TYR A 29 -30.93 10.91 7.20
N LYS A 30 -32.06 10.74 7.89
CA LYS A 30 -32.35 11.43 9.15
C LYS A 30 -31.49 10.91 10.30
N ILE A 31 -31.20 9.60 10.33
CA ILE A 31 -30.28 9.00 11.31
C ILE A 31 -28.88 9.64 11.19
N LEU A 32 -28.41 9.88 9.96
CA LEU A 32 -27.15 10.58 9.70
C LEU A 32 -27.26 12.11 9.78
N GLY A 33 -28.46 12.67 9.96
CA GLY A 33 -28.70 14.12 9.99
C GLY A 33 -28.48 14.82 8.64
N LEU A 34 -28.72 14.12 7.54
CA LEU A 34 -28.50 14.56 6.17
C LEU A 34 -29.81 14.68 5.39
N ASP A 35 -29.77 15.46 4.31
CA ASP A 35 -30.84 15.50 3.31
C ASP A 35 -30.64 14.39 2.26
N LYS A 36 -31.70 13.96 1.57
CA LYS A 36 -31.63 12.93 0.52
C LYS A 36 -30.73 13.32 -0.64
N SER A 37 -30.52 14.62 -0.86
CA SER A 37 -29.59 15.17 -1.86
C SER A 37 -28.12 15.14 -1.45
N ALA A 38 -27.78 14.63 -0.26
CA ALA A 38 -26.40 14.60 0.25
C ALA A 38 -25.45 13.80 -0.65
N SER A 39 -24.24 14.31 -0.85
CA SER A 39 -23.22 13.60 -1.61
C SER A 39 -22.65 12.42 -0.81
N GLU A 40 -21.98 11.48 -1.48
CA GLU A 40 -21.28 10.36 -0.80
C GLU A 40 -20.23 10.87 0.21
N LYS A 41 -19.61 12.02 -0.09
CA LYS A 41 -18.66 12.69 0.82
C LYS A 41 -19.36 13.16 2.10
N ASP A 42 -20.55 13.74 1.98
CA ASP A 42 -21.34 14.22 3.13
C ASP A 42 -21.79 13.06 4.03
N ILE A 43 -22.22 11.95 3.42
CA ILE A 43 -22.61 10.70 4.12
C ILE A 43 -21.43 10.14 4.93
N LYS A 44 -20.25 10.06 4.32
CA LYS A 44 -19.03 9.59 4.98
C LYS A 44 -18.59 10.52 6.12
N ARG A 45 -18.71 11.83 5.93
CA ARG A 45 -18.38 12.85 6.95
C ARG A 45 -19.33 12.77 8.15
N ALA A 46 -20.63 12.66 7.90
CA ALA A 46 -21.65 12.54 8.94
C ALA A 46 -21.48 11.25 9.76
N TYR A 47 -21.26 10.12 9.09
CA TYR A 47 -20.97 8.84 9.76
C TYR A 47 -19.75 8.94 10.68
N ARG A 48 -18.63 9.49 10.19
CA ARG A 48 -17.40 9.65 11.01
C ARG A 48 -17.66 10.51 12.26
N HIS A 49 -18.40 11.60 12.12
CA HIS A 49 -18.73 12.48 13.23
C HIS A 49 -19.60 11.77 14.28
N LEU A 50 -20.69 11.14 13.83
CA LEU A 50 -21.66 10.49 14.70
C LEU A 50 -21.12 9.21 15.34
N SER A 51 -20.39 8.38 14.60
CA SER A 51 -19.74 7.18 15.12
C SER A 51 -18.70 7.49 16.19
N LYS A 52 -17.91 8.57 16.02
CA LYS A 52 -16.97 9.03 17.05
C LYS A 52 -17.69 9.60 18.28
N LYS A 53 -18.87 10.18 18.11
CA LYS A 53 -19.67 10.77 19.20
C LYS A 53 -20.37 9.70 20.03
N PHE A 54 -20.92 8.67 19.38
CA PHE A 54 -21.65 7.58 20.02
C PHE A 54 -20.80 6.30 20.22
N HIS A 55 -19.47 6.39 20.04
CA HIS A 55 -18.58 5.25 20.19
C HIS A 55 -18.67 4.64 21.60
N PRO A 56 -18.76 3.30 21.73
CA PRO A 56 -18.84 2.61 23.02
C PRO A 56 -17.70 2.93 24.00
N ASP A 57 -16.45 3.05 23.50
CA ASP A 57 -15.30 3.44 24.35
C ASP A 57 -15.45 4.83 24.99
N LYS A 58 -16.17 5.74 24.34
CA LYS A 58 -16.41 7.10 24.86
C LYS A 58 -17.69 7.21 25.66
N ASN A 59 -18.60 6.24 25.51
CA ASN A 59 -19.89 6.18 26.20
C ASN A 59 -20.07 4.80 26.86
N PRO A 60 -19.16 4.37 27.75
CA PRO A 60 -19.21 3.04 28.34
C PRO A 60 -20.46 2.90 29.23
N GLY A 61 -21.27 1.86 28.96
CA GLY A 61 -22.46 1.54 29.75
C GLY A 61 -23.72 2.36 29.41
N ASP A 62 -23.69 3.21 28.38
CA ASP A 62 -24.88 3.93 27.90
C ASP A 62 -25.58 3.14 26.77
N GLU A 63 -26.66 2.44 27.14
CA GLU A 63 -27.48 1.66 26.20
C GLU A 63 -28.10 2.52 25.08
N THR A 64 -28.30 3.82 25.31
CA THR A 64 -28.88 4.72 24.30
C THR A 64 -27.86 5.15 23.26
N ALA A 65 -26.62 5.39 23.68
CA ALA A 65 -25.50 5.64 22.76
C ALA A 65 -25.20 4.40 21.92
N GLN A 66 -25.28 3.22 22.53
CA GLN A 66 -25.09 1.94 21.85
C GLN A 66 -26.15 1.70 20.77
N LYS A 67 -27.44 1.92 21.05
CA LYS A 67 -28.51 1.80 20.05
C LYS A 67 -28.32 2.75 18.88
N LYS A 68 -28.01 4.02 19.16
CA LYS A 68 -27.73 5.02 18.12
C LYS A 68 -26.52 4.64 17.28
N PHE A 69 -25.47 4.09 17.88
CA PHE A 69 -24.29 3.65 17.15
C PHE A 69 -24.63 2.53 16.15
N VAL A 70 -25.51 1.60 16.52
CA VAL A 70 -26.00 0.54 15.62
C VAL A 70 -26.80 1.14 14.47
N GLU A 71 -27.76 2.02 14.75
CA GLU A 71 -28.58 2.71 13.74
C GLU A 71 -27.70 3.52 12.75
N ILE A 72 -26.68 4.22 13.26
CA ILE A 72 -25.73 4.99 12.45
C ILE A 72 -24.89 4.09 11.53
N ALA A 73 -24.46 2.92 12.03
CA ALA A 73 -23.70 1.95 11.24
C ALA A 73 -24.54 1.34 10.12
N GLU A 74 -25.78 0.97 10.42
CA GLU A 74 -26.73 0.45 9.43
C GLU A 74 -27.06 1.48 8.35
N ALA A 75 -27.33 2.73 8.75
CA ALA A 75 -27.57 3.83 7.82
C ALA A 75 -26.39 4.06 6.87
N TYR A 76 -25.15 3.98 7.37
CA TYR A 76 -23.96 4.14 6.55
C TYR A 76 -23.74 2.97 5.59
N ASP A 77 -23.92 1.73 6.03
CA ASP A 77 -23.77 0.54 5.16
C ASP A 77 -24.68 0.65 3.92
N VAL A 78 -25.94 1.00 4.15
CA VAL A 78 -26.93 1.17 3.08
C VAL A 78 -26.60 2.36 2.17
N LEU A 79 -26.26 3.52 2.73
CA LEU A 79 -26.11 4.77 1.97
C LEU A 79 -24.70 4.97 1.36
N SER A 80 -23.70 4.19 1.80
CA SER A 80 -22.30 4.34 1.36
C SER A 80 -22.04 3.84 -0.06
N THR A 81 -22.76 2.80 -0.51
CA THR A 81 -22.56 2.20 -1.83
C THR A 81 -23.65 2.66 -2.80
N SER A 82 -23.26 3.10 -4.00
CA SER A 82 -24.19 3.63 -5.01
C SER A 82 -25.32 2.64 -5.38
N SER A 83 -25.06 1.33 -5.35
CA SER A 83 -26.05 0.29 -5.66
C SER A 83 -27.12 0.13 -4.58
N THR A 84 -26.71 -0.01 -3.31
CA THR A 84 -27.62 -0.17 -2.17
C THR A 84 -28.37 1.12 -1.86
N ARG A 85 -27.72 2.28 -2.02
CA ARG A 85 -28.35 3.59 -1.90
C ARG A 85 -29.48 3.77 -2.92
N LYS A 86 -29.26 3.42 -4.18
CA LYS A 86 -30.31 3.47 -5.22
C LYS A 86 -31.50 2.56 -4.90
N ILE A 87 -31.25 1.37 -4.37
CA ILE A 87 -32.32 0.44 -3.97
C ILE A 87 -33.13 1.03 -2.82
N TYR A 88 -32.46 1.56 -1.80
CA TYR A 88 -33.11 2.23 -0.67
C TYR A 88 -33.89 3.48 -1.10
N ASP A 89 -33.33 4.32 -1.96
CA ASP A 89 -33.97 5.53 -2.45
C ASP A 89 -35.23 5.22 -3.29
N GLN A 90 -35.24 4.09 -4.01
CA GLN A 90 -36.32 3.69 -4.90
C GLN A 90 -37.41 2.85 -4.21
N TYR A 91 -37.03 2.00 -3.25
CA TYR A 91 -37.92 0.99 -2.68
C TYR A 91 -37.95 0.98 -1.14
N GLY A 92 -37.21 1.88 -0.48
CA GLY A 92 -37.14 1.96 0.99
C GLY A 92 -36.51 0.70 1.62
N HIS A 93 -36.78 0.52 2.92
CA HIS A 93 -36.28 -0.62 3.71
C HIS A 93 -36.72 -1.98 3.15
N GLU A 94 -37.96 -2.09 2.65
CA GLU A 94 -38.51 -3.33 2.09
C GLU A 94 -37.72 -3.80 0.84
N GLY A 95 -37.24 -2.87 0.02
CA GLY A 95 -36.41 -3.19 -1.14
C GLY A 95 -35.03 -3.75 -0.78
N LEU A 96 -34.48 -3.35 0.37
CA LEU A 96 -33.20 -3.88 0.87
C LEU A 96 -33.37 -5.29 1.43
N GLU A 97 -34.47 -5.58 2.12
CA GLU A 97 -34.76 -6.93 2.62
C GLU A 97 -34.96 -7.93 1.48
N GLN A 98 -35.65 -7.52 0.41
CA GLN A 98 -35.83 -8.35 -0.78
C GLN A 98 -34.51 -8.55 -1.55
N HIS A 99 -33.64 -7.52 -1.59
CA HIS A 99 -32.30 -7.62 -2.17
C HIS A 99 -31.40 -8.59 -1.37
N ARG A 100 -31.51 -8.60 -0.04
CA ARG A 100 -30.80 -9.53 0.85
C ARG A 100 -31.25 -10.98 0.73
N GLN A 101 -32.53 -11.25 0.48
CA GLN A 101 -33.06 -12.61 0.26
C GLN A 101 -32.70 -13.18 -1.13
N GLY A 102 -32.27 -12.33 -2.07
CA GLY A 102 -31.85 -12.68 -3.43
C GLY A 102 -30.35 -12.88 -3.62
N GLY A 103 -29.69 -13.68 -2.78
CA GLY A 103 -28.44 -14.37 -3.15
C GLY A 103 -27.19 -13.54 -3.47
N ARG A 104 -27.03 -12.33 -2.92
CA ARG A 104 -25.73 -11.63 -2.87
C ARG A 104 -25.43 -11.16 -1.45
N GLN A 105 -24.27 -11.59 -0.94
CA GLN A 105 -23.74 -11.28 0.38
C GLN A 105 -23.73 -9.76 0.61
N SER A 106 -24.62 -9.29 1.48
CA SER A 106 -24.47 -8.06 2.23
C SER A 106 -24.14 -8.50 3.65
N HIS A 107 -23.01 -8.04 4.18
CA HIS A 107 -22.58 -8.34 5.55
C HIS A 107 -23.70 -7.96 6.53
N ASP A 108 -24.06 -8.89 7.41
CA ASP A 108 -25.04 -8.64 8.45
C ASP A 108 -24.39 -7.74 9.52
N PRO A 109 -24.91 -6.52 9.80
CA PRO A 109 -24.34 -5.61 10.79
C PRO A 109 -24.28 -6.23 12.20
N PHE A 110 -25.12 -7.23 12.48
CA PHE A 110 -25.04 -8.02 13.71
C PHE A 110 -23.80 -8.91 13.77
N ASP A 111 -23.26 -9.38 12.64
CA ASP A 111 -22.07 -10.24 12.59
C ASP A 111 -20.78 -9.44 12.89
N LEU A 112 -20.73 -8.18 12.46
CA LEU A 112 -19.64 -7.25 12.79
C LEU A 112 -19.66 -6.83 14.27
N PHE A 113 -20.86 -6.65 14.85
CA PHE A 113 -21.04 -6.35 16.27
C PHE A 113 -20.73 -7.56 17.17
N SER A 114 -21.13 -8.77 16.75
CA SER A 114 -20.81 -10.03 17.44
C SER A 114 -19.31 -10.26 17.58
N ARG A 115 -18.54 -9.84 16.57
CA ARG A 115 -17.08 -9.93 16.53
C ARG A 115 -16.37 -8.91 17.43
N PHE A 116 -17.04 -7.83 17.81
CA PHE A 116 -16.48 -6.75 18.63
C PHE A 116 -16.93 -6.81 20.10
N PHE A 117 -18.13 -7.34 20.39
CA PHE A 117 -18.71 -7.39 21.75
C PHE A 117 -18.89 -8.79 22.35
N GLY A 118 -18.55 -9.86 21.61
CA GLY A 118 -18.68 -11.25 22.07
C GLY A 118 -17.51 -11.74 22.93
N GLY A 119 -17.43 -11.28 24.18
CA GLY A 119 -16.49 -11.78 25.17
C GLY A 119 -16.79 -13.22 25.59
N GLY A 120 -15.95 -14.17 25.14
CA GLY A 120 -15.74 -15.46 25.80
C GLY A 120 -16.57 -16.65 25.30
N GLY A 121 -15.91 -17.53 24.54
CA GLY A 121 -16.20 -18.97 24.58
C GLY A 121 -16.78 -19.61 23.31
N HIS A 122 -15.96 -20.49 22.73
CA HIS A 122 -16.33 -21.66 21.91
C HIS A 122 -16.67 -21.46 20.42
N PHE A 123 -15.62 -21.62 19.61
CA PHE A 123 -15.57 -22.39 18.36
C PHE A 123 -16.91 -22.63 17.63
N GLY A 124 -17.25 -21.68 16.76
CA GLY A 124 -18.14 -21.90 15.63
C GLY A 124 -17.48 -21.37 14.37
N HIS A 125 -16.60 -22.17 13.76
CA HIS A 125 -16.21 -21.90 12.37
C HIS A 125 -17.47 -22.05 11.50
N ALA A 126 -18.10 -20.93 11.16
CA ALA A 126 -18.74 -20.85 9.85
C ALA A 126 -17.69 -21.32 8.83
N PRO A 127 -18.04 -22.14 7.83
CA PRO A 127 -17.12 -22.47 6.75
C PRO A 127 -16.92 -21.20 5.90
N GLY A 128 -16.15 -20.25 6.43
CA GLY A 128 -15.52 -19.22 5.64
C GLY A 128 -14.72 -19.96 4.58
N HIS A 129 -14.89 -19.54 3.32
CA HIS A 129 -14.09 -20.06 2.23
C HIS A 129 -12.63 -19.96 2.65
N ARG A 130 -11.92 -21.08 2.62
CA ARG A 130 -10.49 -21.08 2.93
C ARG A 130 -9.84 -20.08 1.98
N ARG A 131 -8.95 -19.22 2.49
CA ARG A 131 -8.15 -18.32 1.66
C ARG A 131 -6.81 -18.99 1.35
N GLY A 132 -6.36 -18.83 0.13
CA GLY A 132 -5.06 -19.25 -0.34
C GLY A 132 -3.94 -18.38 0.22
N PRO A 133 -2.67 -18.77 0.02
CA PRO A 133 -1.52 -17.97 0.40
C PRO A 133 -1.41 -16.72 -0.48
N ASP A 134 -0.86 -15.65 0.11
CA ASP A 134 -0.51 -14.43 -0.61
C ASP A 134 0.79 -14.64 -1.40
N MET A 135 0.98 -13.85 -2.46
CA MET A 135 2.17 -13.87 -3.30
C MET A 135 2.88 -12.52 -3.25
N GLU A 136 4.18 -12.50 -2.98
CA GLU A 136 4.97 -11.26 -2.97
C GLU A 136 5.88 -11.20 -4.20
N LEU A 137 5.85 -10.06 -4.91
CA LEU A 137 6.73 -9.78 -6.03
C LEU A 137 7.50 -8.49 -5.76
N ARG A 138 8.82 -8.50 -5.95
CA ARG A 138 9.67 -7.31 -5.82
C ARG A 138 10.01 -6.78 -7.20
N VAL A 139 9.74 -5.51 -7.44
CA VAL A 139 10.06 -4.84 -8.71
C VAL A 139 10.99 -3.67 -8.45
N GLY A 140 12.19 -3.73 -9.06
CA GLY A 140 13.18 -2.67 -9.01
C GLY A 140 12.90 -1.59 -10.06
N LEU A 141 12.70 -0.35 -9.63
CA LEU A 141 12.49 0.82 -10.48
C LEU A 141 13.58 1.88 -10.25
N PRO A 142 14.02 2.59 -11.29
CA PRO A 142 14.99 3.68 -11.13
C PRO A 142 14.40 4.81 -10.29
N LEU A 143 15.27 5.56 -9.59
CA LEU A 143 14.86 6.69 -8.75
C LEU A 143 14.06 7.74 -9.54
N ARG A 144 14.38 7.92 -10.82
CA ARG A 144 13.65 8.77 -11.76
C ARG A 144 12.16 8.45 -11.84
N ASP A 145 11.78 7.17 -11.81
CA ASP A 145 10.39 6.75 -11.94
C ASP A 145 9.61 7.04 -10.64
N PHE A 146 10.26 6.92 -9.49
CA PHE A 146 9.69 7.38 -8.21
C PHE A 146 9.53 8.89 -8.14
N TYR A 147 10.34 9.66 -8.88
CA TYR A 147 10.24 11.12 -8.94
C TYR A 147 9.12 11.59 -9.87
N ASN A 148 9.10 11.09 -11.11
CA ASN A 148 8.17 11.55 -12.13
C ASN A 148 6.82 10.82 -12.11
N GLY A 149 6.75 9.67 -11.46
CA GLY A 149 5.68 8.71 -11.64
C GLY A 149 5.82 7.93 -12.95
N ARG A 150 5.27 6.71 -12.98
CA ARG A 150 5.30 5.83 -14.14
C ARG A 150 4.19 4.79 -14.07
N GLU A 151 3.50 4.59 -15.17
CA GLU A 151 2.70 3.38 -15.40
C GLU A 151 3.56 2.33 -16.11
N PHE A 152 3.54 1.11 -15.61
CA PHE A 152 4.27 0.01 -16.23
C PHE A 152 3.48 -1.29 -16.13
N SER A 153 3.66 -2.16 -17.13
CA SER A 153 3.16 -3.53 -17.08
C SER A 153 4.25 -4.50 -16.67
N PHE A 154 3.86 -5.56 -15.98
CA PHE A 154 4.75 -6.64 -15.54
C PHE A 154 4.05 -7.99 -15.68
N GLY A 155 4.82 -9.00 -16.07
CA GLY A 155 4.35 -10.38 -16.18
C GLY A 155 4.46 -11.10 -14.83
N VAL A 156 3.38 -11.76 -14.43
CA VAL A 156 3.32 -12.58 -13.21
C VAL A 156 2.95 -14.00 -13.59
N GLU A 157 3.84 -14.96 -13.30
CA GLU A 157 3.53 -16.39 -13.44
C GLU A 157 2.73 -16.87 -12.23
N LYS A 158 1.44 -17.15 -12.42
CA LYS A 158 0.56 -17.66 -11.35
C LYS A 158 -0.27 -18.85 -11.80
N GLN A 159 -0.81 -19.59 -10.82
CA GLN A 159 -1.82 -20.61 -11.05
C GLN A 159 -3.18 -19.95 -11.28
N GLN A 160 -3.82 -20.30 -12.38
CA GLN A 160 -5.20 -19.91 -12.66
C GLN A 160 -6.10 -21.14 -12.79
N ILE A 161 -7.38 -20.96 -12.47
CA ILE A 161 -8.39 -21.99 -12.72
C ILE A 161 -8.37 -22.33 -14.21
N CYS A 162 -8.35 -23.62 -14.54
CA CYS A 162 -8.30 -24.05 -15.93
C CYS A 162 -9.62 -23.70 -16.64
N ASP A 163 -9.61 -22.73 -17.55
CA ASP A 163 -10.79 -22.29 -18.31
C ASP A 163 -11.49 -23.42 -19.06
N ALA A 164 -10.73 -24.38 -19.59
CA ALA A 164 -11.29 -25.48 -20.38
C ALA A 164 -12.27 -26.33 -19.54
N CYS A 165 -11.94 -26.58 -18.27
CA CYS A 165 -12.76 -27.38 -17.37
C CYS A 165 -13.43 -26.57 -16.25
N GLU A 166 -13.22 -25.26 -16.16
CA GLU A 166 -13.73 -24.37 -15.09
C GLU A 166 -13.43 -24.93 -13.70
N GLY A 167 -12.21 -25.43 -13.49
CA GLY A 167 -11.80 -25.97 -12.19
C GLY A 167 -12.35 -27.36 -11.83
N THR A 168 -13.11 -28.02 -12.70
CA THR A 168 -13.62 -29.38 -12.45
C THR A 168 -12.57 -30.48 -12.65
N GLY A 169 -11.59 -30.24 -13.51
CA GLY A 169 -10.54 -31.21 -13.88
C GLY A 169 -10.99 -32.26 -14.89
N SER A 170 -12.27 -32.31 -15.24
CA SER A 170 -12.83 -33.23 -16.25
C SER A 170 -12.97 -32.55 -17.60
N ALA A 171 -12.77 -33.29 -18.69
CA ALA A 171 -12.95 -32.79 -20.05
C ALA A 171 -14.41 -32.43 -20.37
N ASP A 172 -15.36 -33.15 -19.78
CA ASP A 172 -16.81 -32.97 -19.90
C ASP A 172 -17.41 -32.15 -18.74
N ARG A 173 -16.57 -31.65 -17.83
CA ARG A 173 -16.97 -30.91 -16.62
C ARG A 173 -17.86 -31.70 -15.65
N GLU A 174 -18.01 -33.00 -15.86
CA GLU A 174 -18.76 -33.87 -14.96
C GLU A 174 -17.85 -34.47 -13.88
N VAL A 175 -18.30 -34.39 -12.63
CA VAL A 175 -17.64 -35.01 -11.48
C VAL A 175 -18.54 -36.07 -10.88
N VAL A 176 -18.00 -37.27 -10.72
CA VAL A 176 -18.73 -38.41 -10.14
C VAL A 176 -18.32 -38.58 -8.69
N THR A 177 -19.29 -38.81 -7.81
CA THR A 177 -18.98 -39.07 -6.39
C THR A 177 -18.20 -40.38 -6.26
N CYS A 178 -17.14 -40.38 -5.48
CA CYS A 178 -16.36 -41.58 -5.22
C CYS A 178 -17.22 -42.61 -4.47
N ASP A 179 -17.38 -43.79 -5.06
CA ASP A 179 -18.11 -44.92 -4.50
C ASP A 179 -17.44 -45.48 -3.23
N LYS A 180 -16.10 -45.55 -3.21
CA LYS A 180 -15.33 -46.15 -2.10
C LYS A 180 -15.42 -45.35 -0.79
N CYS A 181 -15.45 -44.03 -0.86
CA CYS A 181 -15.59 -43.16 0.32
C CYS A 181 -16.96 -42.48 0.42
N SER A 182 -17.85 -42.72 -0.55
CA SER A 182 -19.16 -42.07 -0.66
C SER A 182 -19.09 -40.54 -0.54
N GLY A 183 -18.10 -39.92 -1.19
CA GLY A 183 -17.89 -38.47 -1.14
C GLY A 183 -17.10 -37.95 0.07
N ARG A 184 -16.78 -38.80 1.05
CA ARG A 184 -16.12 -38.37 2.30
C ARG A 184 -14.62 -38.12 2.18
N GLY A 185 -13.98 -38.58 1.11
CA GLY A 185 -12.53 -38.45 0.89
C GLY A 185 -11.65 -39.32 1.81
N ILE A 186 -12.19 -39.86 2.89
CA ILE A 186 -11.49 -40.74 3.84
C ILE A 186 -12.17 -42.10 3.96
N VAL A 187 -11.38 -43.14 4.22
CA VAL A 187 -11.82 -44.50 4.51
C VAL A 187 -11.27 -44.93 5.88
N ILE A 188 -12.12 -45.56 6.69
CA ILE A 188 -11.73 -46.03 8.03
C ILE A 188 -11.24 -47.48 7.90
N GLN A 189 -9.95 -47.71 8.14
CA GLN A 189 -9.38 -49.05 8.19
C GLN A 189 -9.16 -49.47 9.65
N LYS A 190 -9.72 -50.63 10.03
CA LYS A 190 -9.49 -51.22 11.36
C LYS A 190 -8.19 -52.00 11.33
N HIS A 191 -7.17 -51.53 12.03
CA HIS A 191 -5.90 -52.23 12.21
C HIS A 191 -5.91 -52.95 13.56
N GLN A 192 -5.65 -54.26 13.57
CA GLN A 192 -5.62 -55.05 14.80
C GLN A 192 -4.20 -55.00 15.39
N LEU A 193 -4.03 -54.29 16.50
CA LEU A 193 -2.74 -54.17 17.19
C LEU A 193 -2.49 -55.32 18.16
N ALA A 194 -3.55 -55.94 18.69
CA ALA A 194 -3.48 -57.09 19.60
C ALA A 194 -4.77 -57.93 19.52
N PRO A 195 -4.77 -59.19 20.02
CA PRO A 195 -6.00 -59.96 20.21
C PRO A 195 -7.02 -59.16 21.04
N GLY A 196 -8.16 -58.81 20.43
CA GLY A 196 -9.22 -58.03 21.08
C GLY A 196 -9.07 -56.51 21.05
N MET A 197 -7.98 -55.95 20.51
CA MET A 197 -7.75 -54.50 20.42
C MET A 197 -7.61 -54.03 18.97
N PHE A 198 -8.65 -53.36 18.46
CA PHE A 198 -8.69 -52.79 17.11
C PHE A 198 -8.57 -51.26 17.19
N GLN A 199 -7.59 -50.69 16.50
CA GLN A 199 -7.49 -49.24 16.30
C GLN A 199 -8.15 -48.88 14.97
N GLN A 200 -9.04 -47.89 14.99
CA GLN A 200 -9.60 -47.30 13.77
C GLN A 200 -8.65 -46.22 13.29
N VAL A 201 -8.01 -46.43 12.14
CA VAL A 201 -7.15 -45.43 11.50
C VAL A 201 -7.90 -44.85 10.32
N GLN A 202 -8.02 -43.53 10.28
CA GLN A 202 -8.56 -42.81 9.13
C GLN A 202 -7.44 -42.63 8.10
N MET A 203 -7.66 -43.12 6.88
CA MET A 203 -6.73 -42.94 5.77
C MET A 203 -7.45 -42.20 4.63
N HIS A 204 -6.70 -41.44 3.83
CA HIS A 204 -7.25 -40.90 2.59
C HIS A 204 -7.71 -42.03 1.68
N CYS A 205 -8.86 -41.84 1.03
CA CYS A 205 -9.36 -42.77 0.04
C CYS A 205 -8.37 -42.83 -1.13
N ASP A 206 -7.72 -43.98 -1.31
CA ASP A 206 -6.83 -44.30 -2.42
C ASP A 206 -7.47 -44.09 -3.81
N LYS A 207 -8.78 -44.34 -3.95
CA LYS A 207 -9.49 -44.23 -5.23
C LYS A 207 -9.72 -42.80 -5.71
N CYS A 208 -9.90 -41.84 -4.79
CA CYS A 208 -10.12 -40.43 -5.13
C CYS A 208 -9.02 -39.49 -4.59
N GLY A 209 -7.93 -40.04 -4.05
CA GLY A 209 -6.82 -39.28 -3.48
C GLY A 209 -7.23 -38.31 -2.37
N GLY A 210 -8.34 -38.56 -1.67
CA GLY A 210 -8.86 -37.64 -0.65
C GLY A 210 -9.94 -36.66 -1.11
N GLN A 211 -10.20 -36.51 -2.42
CA GLN A 211 -11.07 -35.45 -2.95
C GLN A 211 -12.57 -35.76 -2.83
N GLY A 212 -12.95 -37.01 -2.56
CA GLY A 212 -14.37 -37.43 -2.50
C GLY A 212 -15.08 -37.48 -3.86
N LYS A 213 -14.52 -36.86 -4.90
CA LYS A 213 -15.00 -36.85 -6.28
C LYS A 213 -13.99 -37.53 -7.21
N MET A 214 -14.46 -38.05 -8.33
CA MET A 214 -13.66 -38.72 -9.35
C MET A 214 -14.07 -38.20 -10.73
N ILE A 215 -13.10 -38.04 -11.61
CA ILE A 215 -13.28 -37.67 -13.01
C ILE A 215 -13.16 -38.91 -13.89
N LYS A 216 -14.04 -39.06 -14.89
CA LYS A 216 -13.98 -40.17 -15.84
C LYS A 216 -13.02 -39.88 -16.99
N LYS A 217 -12.98 -38.63 -17.44
CA LYS A 217 -12.16 -38.16 -18.56
C LYS A 217 -11.32 -36.98 -18.10
N PRO A 218 -10.01 -37.14 -17.87
CA PRO A 218 -9.18 -36.02 -17.45
C PRO A 218 -9.19 -34.91 -18.52
N CYS A 219 -9.23 -33.66 -18.06
CA CYS A 219 -9.14 -32.50 -18.95
C CYS A 219 -7.83 -32.56 -19.77
N PRO A 220 -7.87 -32.32 -21.10
CA PRO A 220 -6.67 -32.38 -21.93
C PRO A 220 -5.66 -31.25 -21.66
N VAL A 221 -6.10 -30.14 -21.05
CA VAL A 221 -5.26 -28.96 -20.80
C VAL A 221 -4.57 -29.03 -19.44
N CYS A 222 -5.33 -29.30 -18.36
CA CYS A 222 -4.76 -29.39 -17.02
C CYS A 222 -4.47 -30.83 -16.58
N HIS A 223 -4.73 -31.84 -17.41
CA HIS A 223 -4.53 -33.26 -17.10
C HIS A 223 -5.19 -33.75 -15.79
N GLY A 224 -6.29 -33.11 -15.38
CA GLY A 224 -6.99 -33.42 -14.12
C GLY A 224 -6.54 -32.60 -12.91
N HIS A 225 -5.55 -31.71 -13.05
CA HIS A 225 -5.05 -30.87 -11.96
C HIS A 225 -5.94 -29.66 -11.62
N ARG A 226 -6.96 -29.37 -12.45
CA ARG A 226 -7.97 -28.29 -12.28
C ARG A 226 -7.45 -26.86 -12.44
N VAL A 227 -6.14 -26.64 -12.28
CA VAL A 227 -5.45 -25.36 -12.45
C VAL A 227 -4.33 -25.48 -13.50
N VAL A 228 -3.90 -24.35 -14.04
CA VAL A 228 -2.78 -24.24 -14.99
C VAL A 228 -1.88 -23.05 -14.61
N ARG A 229 -0.56 -23.19 -14.77
CA ARG A 229 0.35 -22.05 -14.64
C ARG A 229 0.39 -21.25 -15.94
N ARG A 230 0.19 -19.94 -15.83
CA ARG A 230 0.27 -19.00 -16.95
C ARG A 230 0.88 -17.69 -16.49
N GLU A 231 1.57 -17.04 -17.41
CA GLU A 231 2.02 -15.67 -17.24
C GLU A 231 0.85 -14.71 -17.55
N VAL A 232 0.54 -13.84 -16.60
CA VAL A 232 -0.52 -12.84 -16.69
C VAL A 232 0.12 -11.47 -16.63
N GLU A 233 -0.15 -10.63 -17.64
CA GLU A 233 0.30 -9.25 -17.64
C GLU A 233 -0.61 -8.40 -16.74
N THR A 234 -0.01 -7.74 -15.76
CA THR A 234 -0.69 -6.83 -14.81
C THR A 234 -0.09 -5.44 -14.94
N HIS A 235 -0.86 -4.41 -14.62
CA HIS A 235 -0.40 -3.02 -14.62
C HIS A 235 -0.25 -2.50 -13.20
N ALA A 236 0.83 -1.75 -12.97
CA ALA A 236 1.05 -0.98 -11.75
C ALA A 236 1.32 0.48 -12.10
N THR A 237 0.80 1.36 -11.26
CA THR A 237 1.05 2.79 -11.33
C THR A 237 1.91 3.18 -10.15
N VAL A 238 3.07 3.78 -10.44
CA VAL A 238 3.88 4.48 -9.46
C VAL A 238 3.56 5.96 -9.56
N GLU A 239 3.08 6.50 -8.46
CA GLU A 239 2.80 7.92 -8.32
C GLU A 239 4.06 8.70 -7.92
N PRO A 240 4.16 9.98 -8.31
CA PRO A 240 5.27 10.84 -7.91
C PRO A 240 5.45 10.89 -6.40
N GLY A 241 6.69 10.73 -5.96
CA GLY A 241 7.07 10.85 -4.55
C GLY A 241 6.96 9.55 -3.75
N MET A 242 6.33 8.50 -4.31
CA MET A 242 6.14 7.22 -3.61
C MET A 242 7.42 6.72 -2.95
N ASP A 243 7.32 6.23 -1.72
CA ASP A 243 8.47 5.73 -0.98
C ASP A 243 8.97 4.37 -1.50
N LYS A 244 10.26 4.12 -1.30
CA LYS A 244 10.83 2.80 -1.52
C LYS A 244 10.28 1.80 -0.51
N GLY A 245 10.06 0.56 -0.94
CA GLY A 245 9.45 -0.49 -0.14
C GLY A 245 7.93 -0.39 -0.04
N MET A 246 7.29 0.53 -0.77
CA MET A 246 5.83 0.63 -0.84
C MET A 246 5.22 -0.69 -1.33
N ARG A 247 4.09 -1.07 -0.73
CA ARG A 247 3.38 -2.32 -1.01
C ARG A 247 2.08 -2.00 -1.74
N LEU A 248 2.01 -2.31 -3.03
CA LEU A 248 0.76 -2.26 -3.80
C LEU A 248 0.07 -3.63 -3.68
N VAL A 249 -1.18 -3.64 -3.21
CA VAL A 249 -1.93 -4.87 -2.93
C VAL A 249 -3.02 -5.04 -3.98
N TYR A 250 -2.98 -6.17 -4.68
CA TYR A 250 -4.01 -6.61 -5.61
C TYR A 250 -4.80 -7.75 -4.97
N GLU A 251 -6.04 -7.43 -4.59
CA GLU A 251 -6.88 -8.35 -3.81
C GLU A 251 -7.30 -9.58 -4.62
N ASN A 252 -7.11 -10.77 -4.06
CA ASN A 252 -7.47 -12.06 -4.69
C ASN A 252 -6.77 -12.33 -6.04
N GLU A 253 -5.63 -11.70 -6.30
CA GLU A 253 -4.88 -11.86 -7.55
C GLU A 253 -3.67 -12.81 -7.43
N ALA A 254 -3.50 -13.52 -6.31
CA ALA A 254 -2.47 -14.56 -6.14
C ALA A 254 -2.86 -15.90 -6.82
N ASP A 255 -2.26 -17.01 -6.39
CA ASP A 255 -2.54 -18.35 -6.92
C ASP A 255 -4.00 -18.76 -6.66
N GLU A 256 -4.72 -19.09 -7.74
CA GLU A 256 -6.11 -19.53 -7.70
C GLU A 256 -6.23 -21.04 -7.49
N SER A 257 -7.32 -21.45 -6.85
CA SER A 257 -7.69 -22.86 -6.71
C SER A 257 -9.21 -23.02 -6.64
N PRO A 258 -9.78 -24.14 -7.12
CA PRO A 258 -11.20 -24.43 -6.92
C PRO A 258 -11.60 -24.64 -5.45
N ASP A 259 -10.63 -24.94 -4.58
CA ASP A 259 -10.88 -25.33 -3.19
C ASP A 259 -10.77 -24.16 -2.19
N TRP A 260 -10.22 -23.01 -2.62
CA TRP A 260 -10.03 -21.81 -1.79
C TRP A 260 -10.10 -20.52 -2.62
N ILE A 261 -10.43 -19.41 -1.98
CA ILE A 261 -10.33 -18.07 -2.59
C ILE A 261 -8.86 -17.70 -2.69
N ALA A 262 -8.42 -17.10 -3.79
CA ALA A 262 -7.04 -16.66 -3.96
C ALA A 262 -6.59 -15.70 -2.84
N GLY A 263 -5.30 -15.74 -2.49
CA GLY A 263 -4.68 -14.72 -1.65
C GLY A 263 -4.42 -13.43 -2.42
N ASP A 264 -3.73 -12.50 -1.80
CA ASP A 264 -3.39 -11.21 -2.40
C ASP A 264 -2.04 -11.25 -3.13
N LEU A 265 -1.96 -10.56 -4.27
CA LEU A 265 -0.69 -10.27 -4.91
C LEU A 265 -0.15 -8.95 -4.35
N VAL A 266 0.97 -9.02 -3.64
CA VAL A 266 1.62 -7.87 -3.04
C VAL A 266 2.88 -7.51 -3.84
N LEU A 267 2.81 -6.38 -4.54
CA LEU A 267 3.92 -5.81 -5.26
C LEU A 267 4.72 -4.89 -4.34
N ILE A 268 5.99 -5.21 -4.10
CA ILE A 268 6.91 -4.40 -3.31
C ILE A 268 7.79 -3.63 -4.27
N LEU A 269 7.64 -2.30 -4.29
CA LEU A 269 8.46 -1.42 -5.12
C LEU A 269 9.81 -1.20 -4.46
N GLU A 270 10.90 -1.49 -5.17
CA GLU A 270 12.26 -1.28 -4.69
C GLU A 270 12.97 -0.26 -5.58
N GLU A 271 13.83 0.56 -4.98
CA GLU A 271 14.71 1.45 -5.73
C GLU A 271 15.83 0.60 -6.34
N LYS A 272 15.90 0.56 -7.67
CA LYS A 272 16.97 -0.12 -8.41
C LYS A 272 18.29 0.60 -8.14
N GLU A 273 19.37 -0.17 -8.01
CA GLU A 273 20.70 0.42 -7.97
C GLU A 273 21.00 1.20 -9.25
N PRO A 274 21.64 2.39 -9.14
CA PRO A 274 21.99 3.20 -10.28
C PRO A 274 22.96 2.49 -11.21
N GLU A 275 22.66 2.48 -12.50
CA GLU A 275 23.51 1.92 -13.56
C GLU A 275 23.89 3.04 -14.52
N LEU A 276 25.18 3.15 -14.85
CA LEU A 276 25.64 4.06 -15.90
C LEU A 276 25.10 3.58 -17.25
N GLY A 277 23.95 4.10 -17.65
CA GLY A 277 23.33 3.78 -18.93
C GLY A 277 24.16 4.28 -20.11
N ASP A 278 24.25 3.46 -21.17
CA ASP A 278 24.92 3.82 -22.42
C ASP A 278 24.15 4.85 -23.26
N ALA A 279 22.83 4.99 -23.03
CA ALA A 279 21.94 5.90 -23.74
C ALA A 279 21.71 7.21 -22.96
N GLU A 280 21.71 8.35 -23.66
CA GLU A 280 21.53 9.69 -23.04
C GLU A 280 20.23 9.82 -22.22
N GLU A 281 19.15 9.14 -22.62
CA GLU A 281 17.86 9.14 -21.92
C GLU A 281 17.91 8.45 -20.54
N HIS A 282 18.90 7.56 -20.33
CA HIS A 282 19.11 6.82 -19.09
C HIS A 282 20.28 7.36 -18.25
N ARG A 283 20.94 8.45 -18.66
CA ARG A 283 22.03 9.07 -17.86
C ARG A 283 21.55 9.72 -16.56
N THR A 284 20.23 9.81 -16.36
CA THR A 284 19.57 10.36 -15.17
C THR A 284 18.69 9.33 -14.47
N ASP A 285 19.04 8.04 -14.51
CA ASP A 285 18.39 6.98 -13.74
C ASP A 285 18.52 7.12 -12.21
N GLY A 286 19.21 8.17 -11.74
CA GLY A 286 19.62 8.36 -10.36
C GLY A 286 21.11 8.08 -10.13
N THR A 287 21.91 7.84 -11.18
CA THR A 287 23.36 7.56 -11.10
C THR A 287 24.08 8.36 -10.00
N PHE A 288 23.85 9.67 -9.99
CA PHE A 288 24.50 10.62 -9.08
C PHE A 288 23.64 11.07 -7.89
N PHE A 289 22.35 10.71 -7.90
CA PHE A 289 21.41 11.05 -6.83
C PHE A 289 21.32 9.92 -5.81
N ARG A 290 21.20 10.27 -4.53
CA ARG A 290 20.86 9.32 -3.47
C ARG A 290 19.66 9.85 -2.71
N ARG A 291 18.59 9.07 -2.63
CA ARG A 291 17.37 9.44 -1.90
C ARG A 291 17.47 9.04 -0.43
N LYS A 292 17.07 9.96 0.46
CA LYS A 292 16.82 9.67 1.87
C LYS A 292 15.51 10.34 2.31
N GLY A 293 14.44 9.55 2.37
CA GLY A 293 13.10 10.08 2.60
C GLY A 293 12.71 10.98 1.42
N LYS A 294 12.31 12.21 1.72
CA LYS A 294 12.00 13.23 0.71
C LYS A 294 13.22 13.95 0.16
N ASP A 295 14.37 13.88 0.82
CA ASP A 295 15.54 14.65 0.42
C ASP A 295 16.42 13.87 -0.57
N LEU A 296 17.03 14.63 -1.49
CA LEU A 296 17.98 14.13 -2.48
C LEU A 296 19.39 14.58 -2.11
N PHE A 297 20.37 13.72 -2.38
CA PHE A 297 21.78 13.98 -2.12
C PHE A 297 22.57 13.82 -3.42
N TRP A 298 23.43 14.79 -3.70
CA TRP A 298 24.32 14.82 -4.85
C TRP A 298 25.75 15.07 -4.38
N LYS A 299 26.72 14.42 -5.01
CA LYS A 299 28.15 14.65 -4.72
C LYS A 299 28.82 15.34 -5.90
N GLU A 300 29.28 16.57 -5.67
CA GLU A 300 29.90 17.39 -6.69
C GLU A 300 31.41 17.47 -6.47
N ALA A 301 32.16 17.06 -7.49
CA ALA A 301 33.62 17.07 -7.44
C ALA A 301 34.18 18.42 -7.91
N LEU A 302 34.90 19.14 -7.05
CA LEU A 302 35.57 20.40 -7.39
C LEU A 302 37.08 20.22 -7.41
N SER A 303 37.75 20.84 -8.37
CA SER A 303 39.21 21.00 -8.33
C SER A 303 39.62 22.01 -7.25
N LEU A 304 40.88 21.94 -6.81
CA LEU A 304 41.45 22.95 -5.90
C LEU A 304 41.23 24.39 -6.39
N ARG A 305 41.38 24.65 -7.70
CA ARG A 305 41.13 25.98 -8.28
C ARG A 305 39.70 26.41 -8.05
N GLU A 306 38.73 25.58 -8.41
CA GLU A 306 37.30 25.90 -8.32
C GLU A 306 36.87 26.07 -6.86
N ALA A 307 37.33 25.20 -5.96
CA ALA A 307 37.02 25.27 -4.55
C ALA A 307 37.61 26.52 -3.88
N TRP A 308 38.84 26.92 -4.24
CA TRP A 308 39.50 28.07 -3.61
C TRP A 308 39.12 29.41 -4.26
N MET A 309 39.13 29.47 -5.59
CA MET A 309 39.00 30.73 -6.32
C MET A 309 37.55 31.06 -6.67
N GLY A 310 36.64 30.10 -6.56
CA GLY A 310 35.29 30.21 -7.10
C GLY A 310 35.34 30.37 -8.63
N GLU A 311 34.46 31.21 -9.17
CA GLU A 311 34.37 31.50 -10.61
C GLU A 311 34.15 30.23 -11.46
N TRP A 312 33.13 29.49 -11.07
CA TRP A 312 32.68 28.31 -11.79
C TRP A 312 31.15 28.22 -11.75
N THR A 313 30.62 27.57 -12.77
CA THR A 313 29.19 27.31 -12.92
C THR A 313 29.01 25.93 -13.55
N ARG A 314 28.08 25.15 -13.01
CA ARG A 314 27.74 23.82 -13.51
C ARG A 314 26.23 23.66 -13.56
N ASN A 315 25.77 22.90 -14.53
CA ASN A 315 24.36 22.61 -14.74
C ASN A 315 24.15 21.14 -14.37
N ILE A 316 23.36 20.90 -13.34
CA ILE A 316 22.91 19.57 -12.96
C ILE A 316 21.58 19.33 -13.66
N THR A 317 21.49 18.24 -14.41
CA THR A 317 20.20 17.76 -14.93
C THR A 317 19.49 16.98 -13.82
N HIS A 318 18.33 17.46 -13.40
CA HIS A 318 17.49 16.82 -12.40
C HIS A 318 16.77 15.56 -12.97
N LEU A 319 16.06 14.83 -12.12
CA LEU A 319 15.36 13.57 -12.43
C LEU A 319 14.19 13.77 -13.42
N ASP A 320 13.59 14.95 -13.49
CA ASP A 320 12.58 15.33 -14.50
C ASP A 320 13.18 15.97 -15.76
N GLY A 321 14.50 16.18 -15.79
CA GLY A 321 15.24 16.80 -16.90
C GLY A 321 15.39 18.31 -16.81
N HIS A 322 14.82 19.00 -15.80
CA HIS A 322 15.09 20.43 -15.64
C HIS A 322 16.53 20.67 -15.14
N VAL A 323 17.03 21.88 -15.31
CA VAL A 323 18.43 22.21 -14.98
C VAL A 323 18.52 23.01 -13.68
N VAL A 324 19.27 22.47 -12.72
CA VAL A 324 19.66 23.17 -11.50
C VAL A 324 21.07 23.73 -11.68
N GLN A 325 21.21 25.05 -11.57
CA GLN A 325 22.50 25.72 -11.74
C GLN A 325 23.23 25.84 -10.41
N LEU A 326 24.42 25.25 -10.34
CA LEU A 326 25.38 25.45 -9.26
C LEU A 326 26.45 26.45 -9.67
N GLY A 327 26.93 27.23 -8.71
CA GLY A 327 28.08 28.08 -8.96
C GLY A 327 28.56 28.87 -7.76
N ARG A 328 29.76 29.43 -7.91
CA ARG A 328 30.39 30.32 -6.95
C ARG A 328 30.96 31.52 -7.66
N LYS A 329 30.77 32.71 -7.08
CA LYS A 329 31.41 33.92 -7.59
C LYS A 329 32.89 33.87 -7.27
N ARG A 330 33.67 34.67 -7.99
CA ARG A 330 35.11 34.77 -7.76
C ARG A 330 35.39 35.21 -6.32
N GLY A 331 36.23 34.46 -5.62
CA GLY A 331 36.62 34.68 -4.23
C GLY A 331 35.73 34.01 -3.18
N GLU A 332 34.64 33.34 -3.59
CA GLU A 332 33.83 32.52 -2.69
C GLU A 332 34.46 31.12 -2.56
N VAL A 333 34.98 30.82 -1.37
CA VAL A 333 35.66 29.55 -1.08
C VAL A 333 34.64 28.48 -0.69
N VAL A 334 34.83 27.27 -1.22
CA VAL A 334 34.10 26.06 -0.83
C VAL A 334 35.01 25.18 0.02
N GLN A 335 34.56 24.85 1.23
CA GLN A 335 35.29 23.94 2.10
C GLN A 335 35.04 22.48 1.67
N PRO A 336 36.04 21.58 1.80
CA PRO A 336 35.82 20.16 1.59
C PRO A 336 34.69 19.62 2.48
N LEU A 337 33.85 18.75 1.92
CA LEU A 337 32.68 18.15 2.59
C LEU A 337 31.61 19.17 3.03
N SER A 338 31.72 20.42 2.60
CA SER A 338 30.64 21.37 2.82
C SER A 338 29.40 20.95 2.03
N VAL A 339 28.24 21.17 2.64
CA VAL A 339 26.95 20.82 2.06
C VAL A 339 26.19 22.11 1.78
N GLU A 340 25.77 22.27 0.53
CA GLU A 340 24.85 23.32 0.12
C GLU A 340 23.43 22.75 -0.05
N THR A 341 22.44 23.44 0.51
CA THR A 341 21.04 23.05 0.39
C THR A 341 20.35 23.90 -0.67
N ILE A 342 19.79 23.23 -1.67
CA ILE A 342 18.92 23.83 -2.67
C ILE A 342 17.49 23.47 -2.30
N LYS A 343 16.71 24.49 -1.95
CA LYS A 343 15.37 24.31 -1.39
C LYS A 343 14.39 23.89 -2.47
N GLY A 344 13.54 22.92 -2.17
CA GLY A 344 12.47 22.45 -3.05
C GLY A 344 12.92 21.58 -4.23
N GLU A 345 14.21 21.21 -4.28
CA GLU A 345 14.80 20.37 -5.33
C GLU A 345 14.94 18.89 -4.91
N GLY A 346 14.25 18.46 -3.86
CA GLY A 346 14.17 17.05 -3.43
C GLY A 346 12.97 16.33 -4.07
N MET A 347 12.59 15.18 -3.51
CA MET A 347 11.45 14.40 -3.99
C MET A 347 10.13 15.17 -3.83
N PRO A 348 9.18 15.02 -4.78
CA PRO A 348 7.82 15.51 -4.62
C PRO A 348 7.10 14.80 -3.46
N HIS A 349 6.08 15.46 -2.93
CA HIS A 349 5.25 14.88 -1.89
C HIS A 349 4.35 13.79 -2.47
N TYR A 350 4.32 12.63 -1.81
CA TYR A 350 3.41 11.55 -2.13
C TYR A 350 2.12 11.70 -1.31
N SER A 351 1.03 12.03 -1.98
CA SER A 351 -0.30 11.95 -1.38
C SER A 351 -0.89 10.57 -1.68
N ASP A 352 -0.85 9.66 -0.71
CA ASP A 352 -1.71 8.46 -0.75
C ASP A 352 -3.15 8.94 -0.88
N GLY A 353 -3.86 8.60 -1.96
CA GLY A 353 -5.15 9.17 -2.40
C GLY A 353 -6.32 9.07 -1.41
N HIS A 354 -6.06 8.74 -0.15
CA HIS A 354 -6.92 9.01 0.98
C HIS A 354 -7.13 10.51 1.15
N LEU A 355 -8.27 10.98 0.62
CA LEU A 355 -8.99 12.21 0.98
C LEU A 355 -8.70 12.70 2.41
N HIS A 356 -7.61 13.42 2.59
CA HIS A 356 -7.44 14.36 3.68
C HIS A 356 -8.12 15.65 3.22
N ASP A 357 -9.11 16.07 4.00
CA ASP A 357 -9.82 17.33 3.79
C ASP A 357 -8.78 18.47 3.85
N ASN A 358 -8.31 18.95 2.69
CA ASN A 358 -7.74 20.29 2.45
C ASN A 358 -7.04 20.98 3.63
N GLU A 359 -5.90 20.45 4.10
CA GLU A 359 -4.90 21.23 4.89
C GLU A 359 -3.44 20.98 4.43
N ASP A 360 -3.18 20.04 3.51
CA ASP A 360 -1.82 19.64 3.10
C ASP A 360 -1.41 20.14 1.69
N GLU A 361 -2.11 21.13 1.12
CA GLU A 361 -1.72 21.76 -0.17
C GLU A 361 -0.37 22.54 -0.09
N ASP A 362 0.20 22.68 1.10
CA ASP A 362 1.47 23.38 1.37
C ASP A 362 2.63 22.44 1.74
N GLU A 363 2.55 21.13 1.46
CA GLU A 363 3.69 20.24 1.66
C GLU A 363 4.79 20.50 0.61
N GLU A 364 5.74 21.35 0.99
CA GLU A 364 6.91 21.66 0.17
C GLU A 364 7.68 20.38 -0.20
N PRO A 365 8.13 20.24 -1.46
CA PRO A 365 9.01 19.16 -1.87
C PRO A 365 10.25 19.10 -0.97
N GLY A 366 10.92 17.95 -0.96
CA GLY A 366 12.17 17.81 -0.22
C GLY A 366 13.25 18.77 -0.73
N ASN A 367 14.44 18.68 -0.13
CA ASN A 367 15.57 19.50 -0.55
C ASN A 367 16.63 18.66 -1.28
N LEU A 368 17.42 19.33 -2.12
CA LEU A 368 18.65 18.77 -2.68
C LEU A 368 19.84 19.23 -1.85
N TYR A 369 20.59 18.29 -1.31
CA TYR A 369 21.86 18.52 -0.62
C TYR A 369 23.02 18.18 -1.54
N VAL A 370 23.84 19.19 -1.84
CA VAL A 370 25.04 19.05 -2.66
C VAL A 370 26.26 19.02 -1.74
N GLU A 371 26.90 17.86 -1.62
CA GLU A 371 28.16 17.69 -0.91
C GLU A 371 29.33 17.93 -1.86
N TYR A 372 30.21 18.87 -1.52
CA TYR A 372 31.37 19.21 -2.33
C TYR A 372 32.61 18.39 -1.94
N ALA A 373 33.06 17.53 -2.85
CA ALA A 373 34.31 16.78 -2.72
C ALA A 373 35.44 17.54 -3.45
N VAL A 374 36.39 18.09 -2.69
CA VAL A 374 37.53 18.81 -3.27
C VAL A 374 38.64 17.82 -3.62
N ILE A 375 38.96 17.73 -4.91
CA ILE A 375 40.03 16.90 -5.45
C ILE A 375 41.30 17.75 -5.54
N LEU A 376 42.31 17.34 -4.77
CA LEU A 376 43.65 17.92 -4.81
C LEU A 376 44.49 17.23 -5.90
N PRO A 377 45.38 17.97 -6.58
CA PRO A 377 46.38 17.34 -7.43
C PRO A 377 47.36 16.51 -6.60
N ASP A 378 47.85 15.42 -7.16
CA ASP A 378 48.77 14.49 -6.47
C ASP A 378 50.12 15.15 -6.14
N GLU A 379 50.61 16.00 -7.04
CA GLU A 379 51.89 16.71 -6.91
C GLU A 379 51.75 18.17 -7.33
N MET A 380 52.55 19.05 -6.70
CA MET A 380 52.66 20.44 -7.11
C MET A 380 53.68 20.58 -8.24
N GLU A 381 53.33 21.36 -9.26
CA GLU A 381 54.26 21.64 -10.36
C GLU A 381 55.46 22.46 -9.86
N SER A 382 56.68 21.99 -10.15
CA SER A 382 57.94 22.60 -9.71
C SER A 382 58.10 24.07 -10.10
N GLY A 383 57.51 24.48 -11.23
CA GLY A 383 57.51 25.88 -11.67
C GLY A 383 56.66 26.81 -10.79
N MET A 384 55.61 26.29 -10.17
CA MET A 384 54.68 27.06 -9.34
C MET A 384 55.08 27.09 -7.86
N GLU A 385 55.96 26.18 -7.44
CA GLU A 385 56.34 25.96 -6.05
C GLU A 385 56.79 27.25 -5.35
N LYS A 386 57.73 27.99 -5.94
CA LYS A 386 58.28 29.21 -5.33
C LYS A 386 57.22 30.28 -5.10
N ASP A 387 56.34 30.49 -6.08
CA ASP A 387 55.32 31.53 -6.03
C ASP A 387 54.23 31.18 -5.02
N PHE A 388 53.78 29.92 -5.00
CA PHE A 388 52.84 29.43 -4.00
C PHE A 388 53.40 29.51 -2.58
N PHE A 389 54.66 29.08 -2.37
CA PHE A 389 55.30 29.16 -1.06
C PHE A 389 55.41 30.60 -0.56
N ALA A 390 55.84 31.53 -1.43
CA ALA A 390 55.94 32.94 -1.06
C ALA A 390 54.57 33.53 -0.70
N LEU A 391 53.51 33.18 -1.45
CA LEU A 391 52.15 33.61 -1.18
C LEU A 391 51.63 33.05 0.15
N TRP A 392 51.86 31.76 0.42
CA TRP A 392 51.41 31.09 1.65
C TRP A 392 52.13 31.57 2.88
N GLU A 393 53.44 31.80 2.82
CA GLU A 393 54.17 32.38 3.95
C GLU A 393 53.64 33.78 4.28
N LYS A 394 53.32 34.59 3.26
CA LYS A 394 52.72 35.91 3.48
C LYS A 394 51.32 35.81 4.10
N TRP A 395 50.49 34.87 3.64
CA TRP A 395 49.16 34.65 4.21
C TRP A 395 49.24 34.09 5.63
N ARG A 396 50.10 33.09 5.88
CA ARG A 396 50.31 32.46 7.19
C ARG A 396 50.75 33.46 8.24
N LYS A 397 51.65 34.39 7.89
CA LYS A 397 52.04 35.50 8.79
C LYS A 397 50.90 36.43 9.16
N LYS A 398 49.88 36.56 8.30
CA LYS A 398 48.75 37.47 8.50
C LYS A 398 47.56 36.79 9.20
N ASN A 399 47.22 35.58 8.79
CA ASN A 399 45.96 34.89 9.10
C ASN A 399 46.14 33.41 9.49
N GLY A 400 47.38 32.90 9.52
CA GLY A 400 47.65 31.47 9.68
C GLY A 400 47.38 30.97 11.10
N VAL A 401 46.65 29.86 11.19
CA VAL A 401 46.48 29.05 12.41
C VAL A 401 47.60 28.02 12.44
N ASP A 402 48.33 27.91 13.55
CA ASP A 402 49.38 26.90 13.71
C ASP A 402 48.77 25.65 14.34
N LEU A 403 48.16 24.82 13.51
CA LEU A 403 47.47 23.59 13.94
C LEU A 403 48.39 22.64 14.73
N GLY A 404 49.71 22.67 14.50
CA GLY A 404 50.66 21.86 15.27
C GLY A 404 50.73 22.32 16.72
N ARG A 405 50.90 23.62 16.92
CA ARG A 405 50.88 24.26 18.24
C ARG A 405 49.49 24.19 18.89
N ASP A 406 48.45 24.42 18.12
CA ASP A 406 47.06 24.53 18.60
C ASP A 406 46.44 23.15 18.90
N SER A 407 46.93 22.08 18.29
CA SER A 407 46.50 20.71 18.58
C SER A 407 47.10 20.12 19.86
N GLY A 408 48.04 20.81 20.50
CA GLY A 408 48.70 20.35 21.74
C GLY A 408 49.54 19.08 21.57
N ARG A 409 49.85 18.69 20.33
CA ARG A 409 50.67 17.50 20.06
C ARG A 409 52.15 17.82 20.31
N PRO A 410 52.96 16.84 20.78
CA PRO A 410 54.39 17.05 20.96
C PRO A 410 55.03 17.44 19.62
N MET A 411 55.66 18.61 19.57
CA MET A 411 56.41 19.01 18.38
C MET A 411 57.72 18.20 18.30
N PRO A 412 58.13 17.78 17.09
CA PRO A 412 59.44 17.18 16.92
C PRO A 412 60.54 18.15 17.39
N PRO A 413 61.61 17.65 18.02
CA PRO A 413 62.71 18.50 18.47
C PRO A 413 63.28 19.26 17.25
N PRO A 414 63.70 20.53 17.44
CA PRO A 414 64.27 21.30 16.35
C PRO A 414 65.48 20.55 15.75
N PRO A 415 65.71 20.66 14.43
CA PRO A 415 66.86 20.03 13.81
C PRO A 415 68.12 20.51 14.53
N VAL A 416 68.88 19.55 15.08
CA VAL A 416 70.20 19.82 15.63
C VAL A 416 71.00 20.40 14.48
N LYS A 417 71.39 21.67 14.58
CA LYS A 417 72.38 22.23 13.66
C LYS A 417 73.66 21.45 13.94
N ASP A 418 74.07 20.61 13.00
CA ASP A 418 75.42 20.06 13.01
C ASP A 418 76.38 21.25 12.91
N GLU A 419 76.91 21.67 14.06
CA GLU A 419 78.08 22.52 14.14
C GLU A 419 79.29 21.64 13.85
N LEU A 420 79.57 21.44 12.55
CA LEU A 420 80.83 20.91 12.04
C LEU A 420 81.47 21.89 11.06
#